data_AF-A0A6I8LUS2-F1
#
_entry.id   AF-A0A6I8LUS2-F1
#
_cell.length_a   1.000
_cell.length_b   1.000
_cell.length_c   1.000
_cell.angle_alpha   90.00
_cell.angle_beta   90.00
_cell.angle_gamma   90.00
#
_symmetry.space_group_name_H-M   'P 1'
#
loop_
_entity.id
_entity.type
_entity.pdbx_description
1 polymer ?
#
loop_
_entity_poly.entity_id
_entity_poly.type
_entity_poly.pdbx_seq_one_letter_code
_entity_poly.pdbx_strand_id
1 'polypeptide(L)'
;MRSIPEKTLEHWASIYLSSRFPNGAMWWPTSGEDVLAALPRLAASGPGKTLALELKTTEATRTDHALWIDTRQLDRYLNPPSGPPLPVYYVFPVPHWTGPLTSWSGTAPAAPATMTAAPPEWWRRRVGWPWFGDWLYVMSAQSLSEALPTTWTASSKAKAKLFTLNASRAVGMKPDWTTLFTRTPTAAPMDWTSFWKVVTRCGPHDGVRWRTIAGEGDQPDRVLVLSSNEEREWQFDQLPGRLRRELEPLAADEGGTERVVLHVPESALI
;
A
#
# COMPACT_ATOMS: atom_id res chain seq x y z
N MET A 1 3.77 20.42 3.21
CA MET A 1 5.06 19.71 3.01
C MET A 1 4.83 18.25 3.36
N ARG A 2 5.51 17.27 2.74
CA ARG A 2 5.33 15.86 3.14
C ARG A 2 5.88 15.63 4.55
N SER A 3 5.16 14.86 5.37
CA SER A 3 5.60 14.48 6.72
C SER A 3 6.85 13.62 6.67
N ILE A 4 6.89 12.71 5.69
CA ILE A 4 8.01 11.83 5.35
C ILE A 4 8.21 11.98 3.85
N PRO A 5 9.43 12.22 3.36
CA PRO A 5 9.67 12.15 1.93
C PRO A 5 9.29 10.76 1.41
N GLU A 6 8.47 10.72 0.38
CA GLU A 6 7.92 9.49 -0.21
C GLU A 6 8.99 8.46 -0.55
N LYS A 7 10.05 8.87 -1.27
CA LYS A 7 11.19 8.00 -1.61
C LYS A 7 11.87 7.40 -0.38
N THR A 8 11.85 8.07 0.77
CA THR A 8 12.37 7.50 2.02
C THR A 8 11.53 6.31 2.46
N LEU A 9 10.20 6.44 2.43
CA LEU A 9 9.29 5.34 2.80
C LEU A 9 9.40 4.16 1.83
N GLU A 10 9.52 4.42 0.53
CA GLU A 10 9.76 3.38 -0.49
C GLU A 10 11.04 2.59 -0.22
N HIS A 11 12.14 3.27 0.13
CA HIS A 11 13.41 2.62 0.41
C HIS A 11 13.32 1.77 1.68
N TRP A 12 12.66 2.28 2.73
CA TRP A 12 12.45 1.52 3.97
C TRP A 12 11.61 0.26 3.73
N ALA A 13 10.52 0.38 2.97
CA ALA A 13 9.71 -0.76 2.56
C ALA A 13 10.50 -1.75 1.71
N SER A 14 11.27 -1.27 0.71
CA SER A 14 12.09 -2.10 -0.17
C SER A 14 13.13 -2.92 0.59
N ILE A 15 13.85 -2.30 1.53
CA ILE A 15 14.84 -2.98 2.37
C ILE A 15 14.17 -4.06 3.23
N TYR A 16 13.01 -3.74 3.82
CA TYR A 16 12.24 -4.71 4.60
C TYR A 16 11.77 -5.89 3.76
N LEU A 17 11.17 -5.61 2.59
CA LEU A 17 10.64 -6.62 1.68
C LEU A 17 11.73 -7.54 1.16
N SER A 18 12.84 -6.99 0.68
CA SER A 18 13.99 -7.75 0.17
C SER A 18 14.61 -8.63 1.27
N SER A 19 14.62 -8.14 2.51
CA SER A 19 15.09 -8.92 3.65
C SER A 19 14.11 -10.01 4.09
N ARG A 20 12.80 -9.81 3.91
CA ARG A 20 11.76 -10.76 4.35
C ARG A 20 11.50 -11.84 3.30
N PHE A 21 11.51 -11.48 2.03
CA PHE A 21 11.25 -12.34 0.89
C PHE A 21 12.47 -12.32 -0.03
N PRO A 22 13.56 -13.03 0.33
CA PRO A 22 14.81 -12.98 -0.42
C PRO A 22 14.66 -13.49 -1.86
N ASN A 23 13.66 -14.34 -2.12
CA ASN A 23 13.32 -14.84 -3.46
C ASN A 23 12.12 -14.12 -4.09
N GLY A 24 11.63 -13.04 -3.47
CA GLY A 24 10.53 -12.25 -4.01
C GLY A 24 10.98 -11.39 -5.19
N ALA A 25 10.16 -11.31 -6.23
CA ALA A 25 10.37 -10.39 -7.35
C ALA A 25 9.65 -9.07 -7.06
N MET A 26 10.40 -7.98 -6.99
CA MET A 26 9.90 -6.65 -6.68
C MET A 26 10.04 -5.73 -7.89
N TRP A 27 9.00 -4.97 -8.20
CA TRP A 27 9.01 -3.98 -9.26
C TRP A 27 8.39 -2.66 -8.79
N TRP A 28 9.12 -1.57 -8.99
CA TRP A 28 8.70 -0.20 -8.71
C TRP A 28 8.39 0.48 -10.05
N PRO A 29 7.13 0.61 -10.47
CA PRO A 29 6.77 1.32 -11.69
C PRO A 29 7.29 2.75 -11.68
N THR A 30 7.90 3.12 -12.79
CA THR A 30 8.21 4.50 -13.14
C THR A 30 6.98 5.20 -13.72
N SER A 31 7.08 6.53 -13.89
CA SER A 31 5.97 7.32 -14.46
C SER A 31 5.57 6.79 -15.83
N GLY A 32 4.26 6.60 -16.05
CA GLY A 32 3.72 6.05 -17.29
C GLY A 32 3.62 4.52 -17.35
N GLU A 33 4.16 3.78 -16.37
CA GLU A 33 3.97 2.34 -16.28
C GLU A 33 2.67 1.97 -15.55
N ASP A 34 1.92 1.02 -16.12
CA ASP A 34 0.60 0.63 -15.62
C ASP A 34 0.64 -0.65 -14.78
N VAL A 35 0.20 -0.53 -13.53
CA VAL A 35 0.05 -1.65 -12.60
C VAL A 35 -1.00 -2.65 -13.07
N LEU A 36 -2.04 -2.19 -13.80
CA LEU A 36 -3.05 -3.08 -14.39
C LEU A 36 -2.42 -4.07 -15.39
N ALA A 37 -1.36 -3.66 -16.09
CA ALA A 37 -0.63 -4.51 -17.03
C ALA A 37 0.45 -5.35 -16.34
N ALA A 38 1.14 -4.78 -15.36
CA ALA A 38 2.30 -5.41 -14.75
C ALA A 38 1.97 -6.46 -13.69
N LEU A 39 0.86 -6.31 -12.95
CA LEU A 39 0.42 -7.32 -11.98
C LEU A 39 0.19 -8.68 -12.66
N PRO A 40 -0.59 -8.78 -13.76
CA PRO A 40 -0.70 -10.01 -14.52
C PRO A 40 0.64 -10.52 -15.05
N ARG A 41 1.50 -9.64 -15.58
CA ARG A 41 2.84 -10.03 -16.08
C ARG A 41 3.69 -10.67 -15.00
N LEU A 42 3.68 -10.11 -13.79
CA LEU A 42 4.46 -10.64 -12.67
C LEU A 42 3.80 -11.90 -12.09
N ALA A 43 2.47 -11.96 -12.05
CA ALA A 43 1.75 -13.17 -11.67
C ALA A 43 2.03 -14.34 -12.63
N ALA A 44 2.27 -14.06 -13.91
CA ALA A 44 2.66 -15.07 -14.90
C ALA A 44 4.13 -15.54 -14.78
N SER A 45 4.93 -14.95 -13.88
CA SER A 45 6.35 -15.34 -13.71
C SER A 45 6.55 -16.65 -12.94
N GLY A 46 5.55 -17.10 -12.19
CA GLY A 46 5.59 -18.37 -11.47
C GLY A 46 4.41 -18.55 -10.50
N PRO A 47 4.22 -19.75 -9.95
CA PRO A 47 3.26 -19.99 -8.87
C PRO A 47 3.61 -19.20 -7.62
N GLY A 48 2.61 -18.57 -7.01
CA GLY A 48 2.80 -17.77 -5.81
C GLY A 48 1.69 -16.77 -5.54
N LYS A 49 2.04 -15.73 -4.77
CA LYS A 49 1.18 -14.60 -4.48
C LYS A 49 1.72 -13.36 -5.14
N THR A 50 0.87 -12.65 -5.86
CA THR A 50 1.19 -11.34 -6.43
C THR A 50 0.29 -10.30 -5.80
N LEU A 51 0.89 -9.23 -5.28
CA LEU A 51 0.16 -8.11 -4.69
C LEU A 51 0.84 -6.79 -5.05
N ALA A 52 0.06 -5.71 -4.95
CA ALA A 52 0.57 -4.35 -5.07
C ALA A 52 0.44 -3.64 -3.72
N LEU A 53 1.48 -2.92 -3.32
CA LEU A 53 1.42 -1.98 -2.21
C LEU A 53 1.40 -0.57 -2.78
N GLU A 54 0.37 0.20 -2.46
CA GLU A 54 0.29 1.63 -2.76
C GLU A 54 0.78 2.39 -1.54
N LEU A 55 2.00 2.91 -1.58
CA LEU A 55 2.59 3.61 -0.46
C LEU A 55 2.16 5.06 -0.52
N LYS A 56 1.48 5.56 0.52
CA LYS A 56 1.11 6.96 0.62
C LYS A 56 1.83 7.62 1.79
N THR A 57 2.08 8.91 1.66
CA THR A 57 2.63 9.73 2.75
C THR A 57 1.67 10.84 3.15
N THR A 58 1.69 11.19 4.43
CA THR A 58 0.91 12.33 4.94
C THR A 58 1.58 13.65 4.56
N GLU A 59 0.79 14.71 4.54
CA GLU A 59 1.24 16.10 4.46
C GLU A 59 1.20 16.73 5.86
N ALA A 60 2.29 17.36 6.28
CA ALA A 60 2.41 18.06 7.54
C ALA A 60 2.02 19.54 7.39
N THR A 61 1.21 20.03 8.33
CA THR A 61 0.83 21.44 8.51
C THR A 61 0.94 21.82 9.99
N ARG A 62 2.00 22.55 10.36
CA ARG A 62 2.33 22.87 11.77
C ARG A 62 2.34 21.61 12.65
N THR A 63 1.27 21.38 13.41
CA THR A 63 1.11 20.24 14.35
C THR A 63 0.34 19.07 13.76
N ASP A 64 -0.25 19.23 12.58
CA ASP A 64 -1.20 18.27 12.01
C ASP A 64 -0.60 17.53 10.83
N HIS A 65 -1.07 16.30 10.62
CA HIS A 65 -0.74 15.45 9.49
C HIS A 65 -2.03 15.03 8.79
N ALA A 66 -2.15 15.33 7.50
CA ALA A 66 -3.30 14.93 6.69
C ALA A 66 -2.89 13.89 5.66
N LEU A 67 -3.71 12.85 5.47
CA LEU A 67 -3.54 11.91 4.37
C LEU A 67 -4.62 12.13 3.32
N TRP A 68 -4.19 12.25 2.07
CA TRP A 68 -5.05 12.38 0.91
C TRP A 68 -4.88 11.18 -0.01
N ILE A 69 -5.99 10.70 -0.56
CA ILE A 69 -6.08 9.57 -1.46
C ILE A 69 -6.53 10.05 -2.83
N ASP A 70 -5.88 9.59 -3.87
CA ASP A 70 -6.35 9.75 -5.25
C ASP A 70 -7.55 8.82 -5.48
N THR A 71 -8.71 9.43 -5.70
CA THR A 71 -9.99 8.70 -5.80
C THR A 71 -10.16 8.02 -7.15
N ARG A 72 -9.55 8.55 -8.22
CA ARG A 72 -9.58 7.95 -9.57
C ARG A 72 -8.67 6.74 -9.63
N GLN A 73 -7.51 6.81 -9.00
CA GLN A 73 -6.61 5.68 -8.83
C GLN A 73 -7.27 4.56 -8.01
N LEU A 74 -7.90 4.91 -6.89
CA LEU A 74 -8.63 3.95 -6.06
C LEU A 74 -9.76 3.26 -6.82
N ASP A 75 -10.58 4.01 -7.55
CA ASP A 75 -11.68 3.44 -8.34
C ASP A 75 -11.17 2.48 -9.41
N ARG A 76 -10.07 2.79 -10.11
CA ARG A 76 -9.46 1.86 -11.08
C ARG A 76 -8.95 0.57 -10.45
N TYR A 77 -8.56 0.57 -9.19
CA TYR A 77 -8.12 -0.66 -8.49
C TYR A 77 -9.29 -1.54 -8.07
N LEU A 78 -10.40 -0.92 -7.67
CA LEU A 78 -11.64 -1.60 -7.28
C LEU A 78 -12.41 -2.09 -8.50
N ASN A 79 -12.47 -1.26 -9.54
CA ASN A 79 -13.29 -1.42 -10.74
C ASN A 79 -12.41 -1.24 -11.99
N PRO A 80 -11.43 -2.14 -12.24
CA PRO A 80 -10.58 -2.00 -13.40
C PRO A 80 -11.41 -2.12 -14.69
N PRO A 81 -11.07 -1.36 -15.75
CA PRO A 81 -11.80 -1.40 -17.01
C PRO A 81 -11.73 -2.76 -17.71
N SER A 82 -10.71 -3.56 -17.38
CA SER A 82 -10.52 -4.92 -17.88
C SER A 82 -9.86 -5.79 -16.82
N GLY A 83 -10.30 -7.04 -16.71
CA GLY A 83 -9.78 -7.99 -15.73
C GLY A 83 -10.46 -7.88 -14.37
N PRO A 84 -10.00 -8.66 -13.38
CA PRO A 84 -10.58 -8.68 -12.06
C PRO A 84 -10.03 -7.53 -11.21
N PRO A 85 -10.72 -7.16 -10.12
CA PRO A 85 -10.20 -6.23 -9.11
C PRO A 85 -8.78 -6.58 -8.69
N LEU A 86 -7.97 -5.55 -8.40
CA LEU A 86 -6.55 -5.74 -8.12
C LEU A 86 -6.28 -6.01 -6.63
N PRO A 87 -5.31 -6.88 -6.28
CA PRO A 87 -4.87 -7.13 -4.90
C PRO A 87 -3.97 -5.99 -4.40
N VAL A 88 -4.54 -4.78 -4.31
CA VAL A 88 -3.85 -3.56 -3.90
C VAL A 88 -4.09 -3.29 -2.42
N TYR A 89 -3.00 -3.05 -1.70
CA TYR A 89 -3.00 -2.66 -0.29
C TYR A 89 -2.36 -1.29 -0.11
N TYR A 90 -3.10 -0.36 0.46
CA TYR A 90 -2.61 0.97 0.80
C TYR A 90 -1.79 0.91 2.08
N VAL A 91 -0.58 1.43 2.04
CA VAL A 91 0.37 1.50 3.15
C VAL A 91 0.57 2.97 3.48
N PHE A 92 0.28 3.37 4.70
CA PHE A 92 0.40 4.78 5.08
C PHE A 92 0.84 4.99 6.52
N PRO A 93 1.61 6.06 6.79
CA PRO A 93 2.06 6.39 8.13
C PRO A 93 0.98 7.07 8.95
N VAL A 94 1.05 6.86 10.26
CA VAL A 94 0.43 7.68 11.29
C VAL A 94 1.54 8.35 12.11
N PRO A 95 2.09 9.49 11.64
CA PRO A 95 3.21 10.15 12.30
C PRO A 95 2.91 10.48 13.76
N HIS A 96 3.84 10.14 14.63
CA HIS A 96 3.78 10.40 16.08
C HIS A 96 4.73 11.56 16.47
N TRP A 97 4.97 12.47 15.54
CA TRP A 97 5.81 13.66 15.69
C TRP A 97 5.13 14.82 15.00
N THR A 98 5.52 16.05 15.33
CA THR A 98 5.00 17.25 14.67
C THR A 98 5.90 17.69 13.51
N GLY A 99 5.28 18.27 12.48
CA GLY A 99 6.00 18.83 11.35
C GLY A 99 6.64 17.78 10.41
N PRO A 100 7.28 18.23 9.33
CA PRO A 100 7.94 17.35 8.38
C PRO A 100 9.28 16.84 8.92
N LEU A 101 9.64 15.59 8.62
CA LEU A 101 10.93 14.98 9.01
C LEU A 101 12.15 15.75 8.49
N THR A 102 11.99 16.55 7.44
CA THR A 102 13.06 17.37 6.85
C THR A 102 13.28 18.70 7.57
N SER A 103 12.39 19.11 8.48
CA SER A 103 12.55 20.37 9.21
C SER A 103 13.54 20.25 10.36
N TRP A 104 14.42 21.24 10.48
CA TRP A 104 15.38 21.38 11.59
C TRP A 104 14.69 21.55 12.96
N SER A 105 13.48 22.14 12.96
CA SER A 105 12.62 22.35 14.12
C SER A 105 11.50 21.32 14.28
N GLY A 106 11.32 20.44 13.30
CA GLY A 106 10.45 19.29 13.44
C GLY A 106 11.07 18.42 14.51
N THR A 107 10.37 18.22 15.62
CA THR A 107 10.77 17.24 16.62
C THR A 107 10.62 15.86 15.96
N ALA A 108 11.58 15.49 15.10
CA ALA A 108 11.76 14.12 14.62
C ALA A 108 11.54 13.20 15.83
N PRO A 109 10.83 12.06 15.65
CA PRO A 109 10.46 11.11 16.69
C PRO A 109 11.17 11.36 17.99
N ALA A 110 10.54 12.15 18.88
CA ALA A 110 11.13 12.45 20.18
C ALA A 110 11.64 11.10 20.69
N ALA A 111 12.92 11.01 20.99
CA ALA A 111 13.45 9.76 21.50
C ALA A 111 12.66 9.42 22.79
N PRO A 112 12.69 8.16 23.27
CA PRO A 112 12.07 7.80 24.55
C PRO A 112 12.35 8.85 25.60
N ALA A 113 11.39 9.12 26.50
CA ALA A 113 11.42 10.27 27.41
C ALA A 113 12.75 10.46 28.20
N THR A 114 13.63 9.46 28.18
CA THR A 114 15.01 9.42 28.68
C THR A 114 16.10 9.87 27.70
N MET A 115 15.78 10.28 26.47
CA MET A 115 16.73 10.62 25.41
C MET A 115 16.40 12.00 24.80
N THR A 116 17.39 12.89 24.78
CA THR A 116 17.26 14.29 24.36
C THR A 116 17.26 14.50 22.83
N ALA A 117 17.58 13.46 22.04
CA ALA A 117 17.55 13.49 20.58
C ALA A 117 17.33 12.09 19.99
N ALA A 118 16.64 12.00 18.85
CA ALA A 118 16.52 10.77 18.08
C ALA A 118 17.90 10.34 17.55
N PRO A 119 18.39 9.12 17.83
CA PRO A 119 19.68 8.68 17.30
C PRO A 119 19.65 8.63 15.77
N PRO A 120 20.77 8.88 15.06
CA PRO A 120 20.83 8.99 13.59
C PRO A 120 20.34 7.78 12.78
N GLU A 121 20.00 6.66 13.44
CA GLU A 121 19.50 5.43 12.84
C GLU A 121 18.17 4.93 13.49
N TRP A 122 17.44 5.82 14.16
CA TRP A 122 16.22 5.45 14.91
C TRP A 122 15.22 4.63 14.08
N TRP A 123 15.08 4.96 12.79
CA TRP A 123 14.21 4.27 11.83
C TRP A 123 14.70 2.87 11.41
N ARG A 124 15.99 2.55 11.57
CA ARG A 124 16.61 1.26 11.21
C ARG A 124 16.44 0.20 12.29
N ARG A 125 16.25 0.61 13.53
CA ARG A 125 16.06 -0.33 14.65
C ARG A 125 14.74 -1.04 14.41
N ARG A 126 14.75 -2.36 14.17
CA ARG A 126 13.54 -3.18 13.94
C ARG A 126 12.75 -3.46 15.24
N VAL A 127 12.92 -2.64 16.26
CA VAL A 127 12.35 -2.88 17.59
C VAL A 127 11.82 -1.59 18.17
N GLY A 128 10.54 -1.65 18.54
CA GLY A 128 9.83 -0.58 19.21
C GLY A 128 9.44 0.55 18.27
N TRP A 129 8.67 1.47 18.85
CA TRP A 129 8.06 2.62 18.20
C TRP A 129 8.94 3.51 17.30
N PRO A 130 10.29 3.58 17.40
CA PRO A 130 11.09 4.28 16.39
C PRO A 130 11.10 3.56 15.04
N TRP A 131 10.82 2.26 15.00
CA TRP A 131 10.82 1.49 13.77
C TRP A 131 9.67 1.90 12.85
N PHE A 132 9.95 2.06 11.56
CA PHE A 132 8.92 2.46 10.59
C PHE A 132 7.72 1.51 10.52
N GLY A 133 7.94 0.21 10.74
CA GLY A 133 6.87 -0.78 10.74
C GLY A 133 5.84 -0.58 11.86
N ASP A 134 6.20 0.07 12.96
CA ASP A 134 5.31 0.21 14.12
C ASP A 134 4.31 1.36 13.96
N TRP A 135 4.59 2.34 13.10
CA TRP A 135 3.70 3.47 12.83
C TRP A 135 3.10 3.47 11.42
N LEU A 136 3.18 2.35 10.71
CA LEU A 136 2.46 2.14 9.45
C LEU A 136 1.16 1.35 9.67
N TYR A 137 0.12 1.76 8.97
CA TYR A 137 -1.08 0.96 8.74
C TYR A 137 -1.13 0.44 7.30
N VAL A 138 -1.79 -0.70 7.13
CA VAL A 138 -2.07 -1.34 5.85
C VAL A 138 -3.57 -1.59 5.76
N MET A 139 -4.18 -1.17 4.66
CA MET A 139 -5.59 -1.40 4.35
C MET A 139 -5.74 -1.97 2.94
N SER A 140 -6.70 -2.87 2.72
CA SER A 140 -7.13 -3.19 1.35
C SER A 140 -7.72 -1.95 0.68
N ALA A 141 -7.70 -1.90 -0.66
CA ALA A 141 -8.41 -0.86 -1.40
C ALA A 141 -9.90 -0.76 -0.99
N GLN A 142 -10.54 -1.91 -0.73
CA GLN A 142 -11.95 -1.98 -0.32
C GLN A 142 -12.17 -1.31 1.04
N SER A 143 -11.46 -1.72 2.08
CA SER A 143 -11.56 -1.10 3.40
C SER A 143 -11.20 0.39 3.37
N LEU A 144 -10.24 0.78 2.55
CA LEU A 144 -9.90 2.20 2.41
C LEU A 144 -11.05 3.01 1.79
N SER A 145 -11.75 2.45 0.80
CA SER A 145 -12.94 3.09 0.20
C SER A 145 -14.10 3.25 1.19
N GLU A 146 -14.23 2.34 2.16
CA GLU A 146 -15.24 2.41 3.22
C GLU A 146 -14.92 3.51 4.23
N ALA A 147 -13.62 3.71 4.51
CA ALA A 147 -13.13 4.73 5.43
C ALA A 147 -13.21 6.16 4.87
N LEU A 148 -13.26 6.31 3.54
CA LEU A 148 -13.38 7.61 2.88
C LEU A 148 -14.80 8.21 3.01
N PRO A 149 -14.95 9.55 2.99
CA PRO A 149 -16.26 10.20 2.96
C PRO A 149 -17.13 9.69 1.80
N THR A 150 -18.44 9.53 1.98
CA THR A 150 -19.36 8.96 0.95
C THR A 150 -19.33 9.67 -0.40
N THR A 151 -18.86 10.92 -0.42
CA THR A 151 -18.71 11.73 -1.64
C THR A 151 -17.40 11.48 -2.39
N TRP A 152 -16.58 10.50 -2.00
CA TRP A 152 -15.28 10.25 -2.63
C TRP A 152 -15.40 9.79 -4.08
N THR A 153 -16.50 9.13 -4.45
CA THR A 153 -16.80 8.68 -5.82
C THR A 153 -17.33 9.80 -6.73
N ALA A 154 -17.52 11.02 -6.22
CA ALA A 154 -17.96 12.13 -7.04
C ALA A 154 -16.91 12.46 -8.11
N SER A 155 -17.31 12.45 -9.38
CA SER A 155 -16.42 12.65 -10.54
C SER A 155 -15.64 13.97 -10.51
N SER A 156 -16.13 14.97 -9.77
CA SER A 156 -15.46 16.27 -9.57
C SER A 156 -14.31 16.24 -8.56
N LYS A 157 -14.14 15.17 -7.79
CA LYS A 157 -13.05 15.04 -6.81
C LYS A 157 -11.95 14.14 -7.35
N ALA A 158 -10.76 14.70 -7.55
CA ALA A 158 -9.55 13.93 -7.85
C ALA A 158 -8.87 13.38 -6.57
N LYS A 159 -9.16 13.99 -5.40
CA LYS A 159 -8.60 13.57 -4.11
C LYS A 159 -9.65 13.61 -3.01
N ALA A 160 -9.54 12.67 -2.07
CA ALA A 160 -10.33 12.63 -0.84
C ALA A 160 -9.41 12.50 0.38
N LYS A 161 -9.75 13.22 1.46
CA LYS A 161 -8.99 13.16 2.71
C LYS A 161 -9.40 11.90 3.49
N LEU A 162 -8.43 11.05 3.82
CA LEU A 162 -8.67 9.87 4.65
C LEU A 162 -8.73 10.25 6.13
N PHE A 163 -7.76 11.02 6.61
CA PHE A 163 -7.73 11.50 7.99
C PHE A 163 -6.98 12.82 8.15
N THR A 164 -7.18 13.44 9.31
CA THR A 164 -6.30 14.48 9.86
C THR A 164 -5.93 14.09 11.28
N LEU A 165 -4.63 13.96 11.53
CA LEU A 165 -4.06 13.60 12.80
C LEU A 165 -3.44 14.84 13.44
N ASN A 166 -3.89 15.19 14.64
CA ASN A 166 -3.20 16.19 15.45
C ASN A 166 -2.05 15.51 16.20
N ALA A 167 -0.82 15.67 15.69
CA ALA A 167 0.33 14.97 16.24
C ALA A 167 0.75 15.47 17.62
N SER A 168 0.34 16.67 18.05
CA SER A 168 0.61 17.12 19.43
C SER A 168 -0.03 16.22 20.49
N ARG A 169 -1.11 15.51 20.13
CA ARG A 169 -1.81 14.53 20.98
C ARG A 169 -1.37 13.09 20.77
N ALA A 170 -0.52 12.85 19.76
CA ALA A 170 -0.06 11.53 19.36
C ALA A 170 1.46 11.37 19.49
N VAL A 171 2.16 12.30 20.17
CA VAL A 171 3.60 12.21 20.32
C VAL A 171 3.97 10.94 21.10
N GLY A 172 4.75 10.07 20.47
CA GLY A 172 5.22 8.82 21.06
C GLY A 172 4.19 7.70 21.19
N MET A 173 3.02 7.84 20.57
CA MET A 173 1.97 6.80 20.55
C MET A 173 1.39 6.65 19.14
N LYS A 174 1.14 5.42 18.72
CA LYS A 174 0.34 5.16 17.52
C LYS A 174 -1.12 5.48 17.82
N PRO A 175 -1.78 6.40 17.09
CA PRO A 175 -3.20 6.70 17.29
C PRO A 175 -4.07 5.46 17.10
N ASP A 176 -5.11 5.31 17.91
CA ASP A 176 -6.11 4.27 17.70
C ASP A 176 -6.87 4.54 16.39
N TRP A 177 -6.82 3.57 15.48
CA TRP A 177 -7.48 3.64 14.17
C TRP A 177 -9.00 3.85 14.29
N THR A 178 -9.63 3.41 15.38
CA THR A 178 -11.08 3.56 15.60
C THR A 178 -11.51 5.03 15.64
N THR A 179 -10.58 5.93 15.95
CA THR A 179 -10.80 7.38 16.02
C THR A 179 -10.19 8.14 14.84
N LEU A 180 -9.41 7.45 14.00
CA LEU A 180 -8.60 8.07 12.96
C LEU A 180 -9.43 8.48 11.74
N PHE A 181 -10.40 7.66 11.36
CA PHE A 181 -11.18 7.85 10.14
C PHE A 181 -12.54 8.45 10.44
N THR A 182 -13.05 9.22 9.48
CA THR A 182 -14.42 9.77 9.57
C THR A 182 -15.48 8.68 9.50
N ARG A 183 -15.18 7.56 8.83
CA ARG A 183 -16.05 6.39 8.74
C ARG A 183 -15.26 5.16 9.14
N THR A 184 -15.88 4.31 9.95
CA THR A 184 -15.28 3.06 10.40
C THR A 184 -15.35 2.04 9.27
N PRO A 185 -14.22 1.57 8.72
CA PRO A 185 -14.21 0.47 7.77
C PRO A 185 -14.65 -0.83 8.45
N THR A 186 -15.20 -1.77 7.68
CA THR A 186 -15.66 -3.07 8.18
C THR A 186 -14.50 -3.90 8.71
N ALA A 187 -13.37 -3.91 7.99
CA ALA A 187 -12.15 -4.52 8.46
C ALA A 187 -11.21 -3.48 9.06
N ALA A 188 -10.67 -3.81 10.23
CA ALA A 188 -9.68 -2.99 10.91
C ALA A 188 -8.41 -2.85 10.05
N PRO A 189 -7.79 -1.66 9.97
CA PRO A 189 -6.45 -1.53 9.41
C PRO A 189 -5.47 -2.43 10.15
N MET A 190 -4.59 -3.07 9.40
CA MET A 190 -3.54 -3.92 9.96
C MET A 190 -2.28 -3.12 10.21
N ASP A 191 -1.56 -3.42 11.28
CA ASP A 191 -0.18 -2.99 11.41
C ASP A 191 0.68 -3.60 10.30
N TRP A 192 1.70 -2.89 9.83
CA TRP A 192 2.63 -3.39 8.81
C TRP A 192 3.19 -4.77 9.14
N THR A 193 3.58 -5.00 10.39
CA THR A 193 4.10 -6.29 10.88
C THR A 193 3.06 -7.40 10.83
N SER A 194 1.83 -7.10 11.22
CA SER A 194 0.71 -8.04 11.28
C SER A 194 0.22 -8.40 9.88
N PHE A 195 0.19 -7.42 8.96
CA PHE A 195 -0.17 -7.62 7.56
C PHE A 195 0.64 -8.77 6.94
N TRP A 196 1.95 -8.80 7.18
CA TRP A 196 2.81 -9.83 6.62
C TRP A 196 2.61 -11.24 7.17
N LYS A 197 1.94 -11.39 8.33
CA LYS A 197 1.54 -12.71 8.87
C LYS A 197 0.25 -13.20 8.22
N VAL A 198 -0.59 -12.27 7.79
CA VAL A 198 -1.90 -12.54 7.17
C VAL A 198 -1.74 -12.79 5.67
N VAL A 199 -1.01 -11.93 4.96
CA VAL A 199 -0.88 -11.98 3.49
C VAL A 199 -0.13 -13.21 2.98
N THR A 200 0.84 -13.72 3.74
CA THR A 200 1.57 -14.94 3.36
C THR A 200 0.73 -16.21 3.45
N ARG A 201 -0.35 -16.19 4.25
CA ARG A 201 -1.31 -17.30 4.38
C ARG A 201 -2.46 -17.16 3.37
N CYS A 202 -3.67 -16.90 3.85
CA CYS A 202 -4.83 -16.73 3.00
C CYS A 202 -5.07 -15.27 2.61
N GLY A 203 -4.30 -14.30 3.12
CA GLY A 203 -4.60 -12.88 2.95
C GLY A 203 -5.78 -12.39 3.79
N PRO A 204 -5.93 -11.05 3.89
CA PRO A 204 -7.02 -10.43 4.64
C PRO A 204 -8.36 -10.72 3.94
N HIS A 205 -9.42 -10.90 4.73
CA HIS A 205 -10.74 -11.33 4.25
C HIS A 205 -11.46 -10.26 3.42
N ASP A 206 -11.20 -9.00 3.71
CA ASP A 206 -11.73 -7.81 3.03
C ASP A 206 -10.91 -7.42 1.79
N GLY A 207 -9.80 -8.11 1.52
CA GLY A 207 -8.94 -7.83 0.38
C GLY A 207 -9.21 -8.77 -0.78
N VAL A 208 -9.11 -8.23 -2.00
CA VAL A 208 -8.96 -9.05 -3.20
C VAL A 208 -7.59 -9.73 -3.15
N ARG A 209 -7.55 -11.02 -3.46
CA ARG A 209 -6.32 -11.81 -3.43
C ARG A 209 -6.20 -12.58 -4.73
N TRP A 210 -5.00 -12.56 -5.29
CA TRP A 210 -4.68 -13.38 -6.45
C TRP A 210 -3.77 -14.52 -6.02
N ARG A 211 -4.16 -15.74 -6.38
CA ARG A 211 -3.28 -16.90 -6.35
C ARG A 211 -3.00 -17.31 -7.80
N THR A 212 -1.74 -17.31 -8.20
CA THR A 212 -1.36 -17.83 -9.51
C THR A 212 -1.55 -19.35 -9.52
N ILE A 213 -2.19 -19.87 -10.56
CA ILE A 213 -2.37 -21.30 -10.79
C ILE A 213 -1.57 -21.70 -12.03
N ALA A 214 -0.87 -22.83 -11.95
CA ALA A 214 -0.18 -23.42 -13.08
C ALA A 214 -1.17 -24.17 -14.00
N GLY A 215 -1.03 -23.94 -15.29
CA GLY A 215 -1.74 -24.64 -16.36
C GLY A 215 -0.95 -25.83 -16.91
N GLU A 216 -1.21 -26.17 -18.18
CA GLU A 216 -0.50 -27.24 -18.87
C GLU A 216 1.01 -26.91 -19.00
N GLY A 217 1.87 -27.90 -18.75
CA GLY A 217 3.32 -27.70 -18.77
C GLY A 217 3.90 -26.88 -17.61
N ASP A 218 3.15 -26.78 -16.50
CA ASP A 218 3.54 -26.05 -15.28
C ASP A 218 3.75 -24.53 -15.49
N GLN A 219 3.19 -24.00 -16.58
CA GLN A 219 3.22 -22.58 -16.89
C GLN A 219 1.99 -21.88 -16.30
N PRO A 220 2.16 -20.77 -15.57
CA PRO A 220 1.03 -19.94 -15.15
C PRO A 220 0.17 -19.46 -16.32
N ASP A 221 -1.13 -19.78 -16.30
CA ASP A 221 -2.08 -19.36 -17.34
C ASP A 221 -3.28 -18.58 -16.77
N ARG A 222 -3.51 -18.63 -15.45
CA ARG A 222 -4.62 -17.96 -14.77
C ARG A 222 -4.29 -17.59 -13.34
N VAL A 223 -5.13 -16.72 -12.78
CA VAL A 223 -5.20 -16.47 -11.33
C VAL A 223 -6.57 -16.83 -10.79
N LEU A 224 -6.56 -17.37 -9.58
CA LEU A 224 -7.73 -17.46 -8.74
C LEU A 224 -7.90 -16.13 -8.01
N VAL A 225 -9.02 -15.46 -8.30
CA VAL A 225 -9.42 -14.22 -7.65
C VAL A 225 -10.30 -14.58 -6.47
N LEU A 226 -9.80 -14.32 -5.28
CA LEU A 226 -10.51 -14.56 -4.02
C LEU A 226 -10.93 -13.21 -3.43
N SER A 227 -12.23 -12.95 -3.42
CA SER A 227 -12.85 -11.82 -2.72
C SER A 227 -13.67 -12.33 -1.53
N SER A 228 -14.22 -11.44 -0.69
CA SER A 228 -15.01 -11.84 0.48
C SER A 228 -16.24 -12.68 0.12
N ASN A 229 -16.77 -12.54 -1.11
CA ASN A 229 -18.06 -13.10 -1.50
C ASN A 229 -17.97 -14.01 -2.74
N GLU A 230 -16.81 -14.11 -3.38
CA GLU A 230 -16.68 -14.81 -4.66
C GLU A 230 -15.26 -15.37 -4.84
N GLU A 231 -15.20 -16.59 -5.35
CA GLU A 231 -14.03 -17.22 -5.93
C GLU A 231 -14.24 -17.32 -7.44
N ARG A 232 -13.35 -16.71 -8.21
CA ARG A 232 -13.46 -16.66 -9.67
C ARG A 232 -12.11 -16.87 -10.32
N GLU A 233 -12.06 -17.72 -11.33
CA GLU A 233 -10.88 -17.85 -12.18
C GLU A 233 -10.85 -16.75 -13.24
N TRP A 234 -9.66 -16.19 -13.47
CA TRP A 234 -9.40 -15.25 -14.55
C TRP A 234 -8.15 -15.67 -15.31
N GLN A 235 -8.31 -15.91 -16.62
CA GLN A 235 -7.22 -16.35 -17.49
C GLN A 235 -6.43 -15.14 -18.01
N PHE A 236 -5.11 -15.28 -18.12
CA PHE A 236 -4.25 -14.18 -18.57
C PHE A 236 -4.49 -13.78 -20.03
N ASP A 237 -4.99 -14.69 -20.87
CA ASP A 237 -5.34 -14.44 -22.27
C ASP A 237 -6.60 -13.57 -22.43
N GLN A 238 -7.38 -13.40 -21.36
CA GLN A 238 -8.51 -12.46 -21.29
C GLN A 238 -8.05 -11.01 -21.12
N LEU A 239 -6.74 -10.76 -21.03
CA LEU A 239 -6.19 -9.43 -21.26
C LEU A 239 -6.45 -9.02 -22.72
N PRO A 240 -7.13 -7.90 -22.98
CA PRO A 240 -7.29 -7.41 -24.34
C PRO A 240 -5.94 -7.36 -25.05
N GLY A 241 -5.82 -7.95 -26.25
CA GLY A 241 -4.59 -7.92 -27.05
C GLY A 241 -4.05 -6.50 -27.33
N ARG A 242 -4.88 -5.47 -27.11
CA ARG A 242 -4.50 -4.05 -27.09
C ARG A 242 -3.53 -3.69 -25.96
N LEU A 243 -3.67 -4.23 -24.74
CA LEU A 243 -2.71 -4.02 -23.63
C LEU A 243 -1.32 -4.64 -23.92
N ARG A 244 -1.23 -5.55 -24.90
CA ARG A 244 0.02 -6.13 -25.38
C ARG A 244 0.75 -5.26 -26.42
N ARG A 245 0.09 -4.25 -27.02
CA ARG A 245 0.67 -3.40 -28.09
C ARG A 245 0.51 -1.89 -27.89
N GLU A 246 -0.46 -1.42 -27.12
CA GLU A 246 -0.73 -0.01 -26.88
C GLU A 246 -0.42 0.32 -25.41
N LEU A 247 0.87 0.44 -25.12
CA LEU A 247 1.36 1.35 -24.08
C LEU A 247 1.31 2.78 -24.65
N GLU A 248 0.14 3.23 -25.08
CA GLU A 248 -0.06 4.66 -25.28
C GLU A 248 -0.24 5.31 -23.90
N PRO A 249 0.47 6.41 -23.62
CA PRO A 249 0.41 7.04 -22.32
C PRO A 249 -0.98 7.62 -22.15
N LEU A 250 -1.83 6.98 -21.35
CA LEU A 250 -2.88 7.72 -20.67
C LEU A 250 -2.15 8.79 -19.86
N ALA A 251 -2.35 10.02 -20.33
CA ALA A 251 -1.65 11.25 -20.03
C ALA A 251 -0.98 11.31 -18.66
N ALA A 252 0.23 11.86 -18.68
CA ALA A 252 1.12 12.20 -17.59
C ALA A 252 0.57 13.22 -16.56
N ASP A 253 -0.74 13.36 -16.43
CA ASP A 253 -1.40 14.23 -15.46
C ASP A 253 -2.29 13.38 -14.55
N GLU A 254 -1.69 12.76 -13.54
CA GLU A 254 -2.21 12.73 -12.17
C GLU A 254 -1.36 11.74 -11.33
N GLY A 255 -0.69 12.31 -10.33
CA GLY A 255 0.37 11.67 -9.55
C GLY A 255 -0.01 10.34 -8.93
N GLY A 256 0.65 9.28 -9.40
CA GLY A 256 0.67 7.98 -8.76
C GLY A 256 1.96 7.24 -9.10
N THR A 257 3.11 7.78 -8.66
CA THR A 257 4.44 7.14 -8.79
C THR A 257 4.73 6.15 -7.68
N GLU A 258 3.80 5.94 -6.74
CA GLU A 258 4.10 5.51 -5.37
C GLU A 258 3.60 4.08 -5.11
N ARG A 259 4.11 3.10 -5.87
CA ARG A 259 3.69 1.71 -5.71
C ARG A 259 4.80 0.71 -5.95
N VAL A 260 4.65 -0.43 -5.29
CA VAL A 260 5.50 -1.59 -5.49
C VAL A 260 4.64 -2.79 -5.79
N VAL A 261 4.99 -3.52 -6.84
CA VAL A 261 4.41 -4.82 -7.13
C VAL A 261 5.39 -5.88 -6.63
N LEU A 262 4.86 -6.82 -5.85
CA LEU A 262 5.62 -7.90 -5.26
C LEU A 262 5.00 -9.23 -5.67
N HIS A 263 5.82 -10.10 -6.26
CA HIS A 263 5.51 -11.51 -6.41
C HIS A 263 6.35 -12.33 -5.44
N VAL A 264 5.67 -13.09 -4.59
CA VAL A 264 6.26 -13.99 -3.61
C VAL A 264 6.03 -15.42 -4.11
N PRO A 265 7.08 -16.15 -4.51
CA PRO A 265 6.93 -17.52 -5.00
C PRO A 265 6.41 -18.43 -3.89
N GLU A 266 5.74 -19.54 -4.23
CA GLU A 266 5.22 -20.49 -3.22
C GLU A 266 6.29 -20.97 -2.23
N SER A 267 7.53 -21.15 -2.69
CA SER A 267 8.67 -21.54 -1.85
C SER A 267 9.01 -20.55 -0.73
N ALA A 268 8.58 -19.30 -0.84
CA ALA A 268 8.81 -18.23 0.14
C ALA A 268 7.60 -17.97 1.05
N LEU A 269 6.52 -18.75 0.93
CA LEU A 269 5.27 -18.59 1.69
C LEU A 269 5.14 -19.52 2.92
N ILE A 270 6.16 -20.34 3.17
CA ILE A 270 6.21 -21.38 4.24
C ILE A 270 6.47 -20.75 5.61
#